data_AF-A0A8J4GBI9-F1
#
_entry.id   AF-A0A8J4GBI9-F1
#
_cell.length_a   1.000
_cell.length_b   1.000
_cell.length_c   1.000
_cell.angle_alpha   90.00
_cell.angle_beta   90.00
_cell.angle_gamma   90.00
#
_symmetry.space_group_name_H-M   'P 1'
#
loop_
_entity.id
_entity.type
_entity.pdbx_description
1 polymer ?
#
loop_
_entity_poly.entity_id
_entity_poly.type
_entity_poly.pdbx_seq_one_letter_code
_entity_poly.pdbx_strand_id
1 'polypeptide(L)'
;MLALRPRPFTCSGLRRAAKPPVTALRLRAQAGVTLQSLLDDAVNAGLGKVRFIVLGDGAILESVNNFGSVRYNEVPNRGVLATVASEDKSFECHITLSKVREVKFVKSKAKSGEYDIYATRFLGADSKVLMSCLLHGQQGQYDPAAVEAWTNLATKYGESVTF
;
A
#
# COMPACT_ATOMS: atom_id res chain seq x y z
N MET A 1 -58.01 -19.55 34.00
CA MET A 1 -56.62 -19.02 34.00
C MET A 1 -55.69 -20.19 33.65
N LEU A 2 -55.41 -20.40 32.36
CA LEU A 2 -54.47 -21.42 31.87
C LEU A 2 -53.31 -20.69 31.17
N ALA A 3 -52.10 -20.85 31.70
CA ALA A 3 -50.89 -20.22 31.18
C ALA A 3 -50.35 -21.00 29.97
N LEU A 4 -50.33 -20.38 28.80
CA LEU A 4 -49.59 -20.88 27.64
C LEU A 4 -48.18 -20.24 27.65
N ARG A 5 -47.14 -21.07 27.79
CA ARG A 5 -45.76 -20.70 27.45
C ARG A 5 -45.27 -21.57 26.28
N PRO A 6 -44.84 -20.95 25.18
CA PRO A 6 -43.76 -21.52 24.37
C PRO A 6 -42.79 -20.43 23.88
N ARG A 7 -41.52 -20.62 23.52
CA ARG A 7 -40.44 -21.63 23.62
C ARG A 7 -39.13 -20.82 23.43
N PRO A 8 -37.96 -21.29 23.89
CA PRO A 8 -36.72 -20.54 23.71
C PRO A 8 -36.27 -20.60 22.24
N PHE A 9 -35.92 -19.44 21.68
CA PHE A 9 -35.18 -19.33 20.42
C PHE A 9 -33.79 -19.92 20.62
N THR A 10 -33.46 -21.00 19.93
CA THR A 10 -32.08 -21.47 19.80
C THR A 10 -31.49 -20.86 18.55
N CYS A 11 -30.52 -19.96 18.72
CA CYS A 11 -29.74 -19.41 17.63
C CYS A 11 -28.70 -20.47 17.24
N SER A 12 -28.86 -21.08 16.06
CA SER A 12 -27.88 -22.01 15.51
C SER A 12 -26.58 -21.26 15.21
N GLY A 13 -25.50 -21.64 15.89
CA GLY A 13 -24.18 -21.08 15.65
C GLY A 13 -23.68 -21.45 14.26
N LEU A 14 -23.68 -20.48 13.33
CA LEU A 14 -22.92 -20.55 12.09
C LEU A 14 -21.43 -20.57 12.44
N ARG A 15 -20.83 -21.76 12.38
CA ARG A 15 -19.37 -21.91 12.44
C ARG A 15 -18.76 -21.23 11.22
N ARG A 16 -18.06 -20.11 11.44
CA ARG A 16 -17.17 -19.53 10.42
C ARG A 16 -16.09 -20.55 10.08
N ALA A 17 -16.04 -20.97 8.81
CA ALA A 17 -14.95 -21.76 8.29
C ALA A 17 -13.64 -20.98 8.46
N ALA A 18 -12.62 -21.64 9.03
CA ALA A 18 -11.28 -21.07 9.13
C ALA A 18 -10.72 -20.84 7.73
N LYS A 19 -10.18 -19.63 7.47
CA LYS A 19 -9.47 -19.34 6.23
C LYS A 19 -8.24 -20.26 6.15
N PRO A 20 -7.96 -20.87 4.99
CA PRO A 20 -6.76 -21.68 4.82
C PRO A 20 -5.52 -20.79 5.02
N PRO A 21 -4.41 -21.35 5.54
CA PRO A 21 -3.17 -20.61 5.69
C PRO A 21 -2.68 -20.21 4.29
N VAL A 22 -2.46 -18.92 4.09
CA VAL A 22 -1.77 -18.42 2.90
C VAL A 22 -0.35 -18.97 2.98
N THR A 23 0.00 -19.87 2.07
CA THR A 23 1.36 -20.38 1.91
C THR A 23 2.28 -19.19 1.67
N ALA A 24 2.96 -18.73 2.71
CA ALA A 24 3.94 -17.67 2.63
C ALA A 24 5.12 -18.20 1.82
N LEU A 25 5.16 -17.84 0.54
CA LEU A 25 6.40 -17.94 -0.23
C LEU A 25 7.42 -17.09 0.54
N ARG A 26 8.36 -17.73 1.22
CA ARG A 26 9.46 -17.04 1.91
C ARG A 26 10.29 -16.33 0.85
N LEU A 27 10.01 -15.05 0.64
CA LEU A 27 10.88 -14.15 -0.09
C LEU A 27 12.24 -14.15 0.62
N ARG A 28 13.29 -14.46 -0.15
CA ARG A 28 14.67 -14.25 0.29
C ARG A 28 14.76 -12.80 0.79
N ALA A 29 15.25 -12.61 2.01
CA ALA A 29 15.73 -11.29 2.42
C ALA A 29 16.75 -10.84 1.37
N GLN A 30 16.39 -9.85 0.54
CA GLN A 30 17.31 -9.25 -0.41
C GLN A 30 18.33 -8.45 0.40
N ALA A 31 19.43 -9.09 0.79
CA ALA A 31 20.52 -8.42 1.50
C ALA A 31 20.96 -7.17 0.72
N GLY A 32 20.93 -6.01 1.38
CA GLY A 32 21.37 -4.74 0.79
C GLY A 32 20.28 -3.85 0.18
N VAL A 33 19.01 -4.29 0.15
CA VAL A 33 17.90 -3.42 -0.28
C VAL A 33 17.49 -2.49 0.85
N THR A 34 17.39 -1.19 0.55
CA THR A 34 16.92 -0.17 1.50
C THR A 34 15.64 0.48 1.00
N LEU A 35 14.85 1.05 1.91
CA LEU A 35 13.66 1.79 1.51
C LEU A 35 14.01 3.02 0.66
N GLN A 36 15.16 3.65 0.94
CA GLN A 36 15.69 4.74 0.14
C GLN A 36 15.94 4.30 -1.32
N SER A 37 16.64 3.18 -1.54
CA SER A 37 16.87 2.70 -2.91
C SER A 37 15.58 2.35 -3.64
N LEU A 38 14.57 1.83 -2.94
CA LEU A 38 13.24 1.56 -3.53
C LEU A 38 12.53 2.85 -3.94
N LEU A 39 12.55 3.88 -3.09
CA LEU A 39 11.96 5.18 -3.39
C LEU A 39 12.69 5.87 -4.56
N ASP A 40 14.02 5.80 -4.59
CA ASP A 40 14.84 6.35 -5.67
C ASP A 40 14.55 5.62 -7.00
N ASP A 41 14.39 4.30 -6.97
CA ASP A 41 13.97 3.55 -8.15
C ASP A 41 12.55 3.93 -8.60
N ALA A 42 11.61 4.12 -7.66
CA ALA A 42 10.24 4.50 -7.99
C ALA A 42 10.16 5.87 -8.67
N VAL A 43 11.01 6.82 -8.25
CA VAL A 43 11.20 8.12 -8.92
C VAL A 43 11.65 7.92 -10.37
N ASN A 44 12.64 7.06 -10.58
CA ASN A 44 13.29 6.88 -11.90
C ASN A 44 12.56 5.89 -12.83
N ALA A 45 11.59 5.14 -12.31
CA ALA A 45 10.93 4.08 -13.07
C ALA A 45 10.01 4.58 -14.19
N GLY A 46 9.59 5.85 -14.16
CA GLY A 46 8.64 6.38 -15.15
C GLY A 46 7.19 6.00 -14.87
N LEU A 47 6.78 5.94 -13.59
CA LEU A 47 5.40 5.62 -13.18
C LEU A 47 4.35 6.67 -13.59
N GLY A 48 4.79 7.84 -14.06
CA GLY A 48 3.91 8.99 -14.31
C GLY A 48 3.21 9.47 -13.03
N LYS A 49 1.94 9.85 -13.16
CA LYS A 49 1.12 10.25 -12.02
C LYS A 49 0.71 9.02 -11.21
N VAL A 50 0.78 9.17 -9.90
CA VAL A 50 0.44 8.15 -8.90
C VAL A 50 -0.50 8.78 -7.88
N ARG A 51 -1.52 8.03 -7.47
CA ARG A 51 -2.42 8.42 -6.39
C ARG A 51 -1.80 8.00 -5.05
N PHE A 52 -1.33 8.97 -4.29
CA PHE A 52 -0.88 8.81 -2.91
C PHE A 52 -2.10 8.81 -1.99
N ILE A 53 -2.21 7.79 -1.15
CA ILE A 53 -3.30 7.60 -0.19
C ILE A 53 -2.69 7.40 1.18
N VAL A 54 -2.89 8.37 2.08
CA VAL A 54 -2.43 8.29 3.47
C VAL A 54 -3.61 8.00 4.37
N LEU A 55 -3.46 6.98 5.21
CA LEU A 55 -4.50 6.55 6.14
C LEU A 55 -4.18 7.10 7.54
N GLY A 56 -4.98 8.06 8.00
CA GLY A 56 -4.99 8.51 9.39
C GLY A 56 -5.98 7.70 10.24
N ASP A 57 -6.00 7.97 11.54
CA ASP A 57 -6.86 7.25 12.50
C ASP A 57 -8.35 7.70 12.49
N GLY A 58 -8.79 8.34 11.41
CA GLY A 58 -10.15 8.87 11.27
C GLY A 58 -10.45 9.58 9.94
N ALA A 59 -9.42 9.79 9.12
CA ALA A 59 -9.56 10.37 7.79
C ALA A 59 -8.60 9.69 6.80
N ILE A 60 -8.97 9.73 5.53
CA ILE A 60 -8.12 9.32 4.41
C ILE A 60 -7.87 10.57 3.58
N LEU A 61 -6.60 10.84 3.27
CA LEU A 61 -6.21 11.88 2.34
C LEU A 61 -5.67 11.22 1.07
N GLU A 62 -6.19 11.65 -0.08
CA GLU A 62 -5.70 11.21 -1.38
C GLU A 62 -5.23 12.40 -2.21
N SER A 63 -4.12 12.23 -2.91
CA SER A 63 -3.64 13.21 -3.88
C SER A 63 -2.98 12.53 -5.07
N VAL A 64 -3.13 13.10 -6.27
CA VAL A 64 -2.57 12.55 -7.50
C VAL A 64 -1.38 13.40 -7.91
N ASN A 65 -0.18 12.83 -7.84
CA ASN A 65 1.09 13.51 -8.13
C ASN A 65 2.11 12.56 -8.74
N ASN A 66 3.17 13.10 -9.32
CA ASN A 66 4.35 12.30 -9.66
C ASN A 66 5.17 12.04 -8.38
N PHE A 67 6.00 10.99 -8.39
CA PHE A 67 7.04 10.84 -7.35
C PHE A 67 8.09 11.96 -7.37
N GLY A 68 8.20 12.72 -8.47
CA GLY A 68 9.06 13.90 -8.56
C GLY A 68 10.50 13.59 -8.16
N SER A 69 11.10 14.44 -7.32
CA SER A 69 12.36 14.12 -6.63
C SER A 69 12.08 13.78 -5.17
N VAL A 70 12.81 12.81 -4.63
CA VAL A 70 12.76 12.47 -3.20
C VAL A 70 13.96 13.14 -2.51
N ARG A 71 13.69 13.90 -1.45
CA ARG A 71 14.72 14.47 -0.58
C ARG A 71 14.76 13.71 0.74
N TYR A 72 15.96 13.42 1.23
CA TYR A 72 16.16 12.73 2.50
C TYR A 72 16.80 13.68 3.51
N ASN A 73 16.18 13.83 4.67
CA ASN A 73 16.70 14.67 5.74
C ASN A 73 16.63 13.93 7.07
N GLU A 74 17.72 13.97 7.85
CA GLU A 74 17.71 13.53 9.24
C GLU A 74 16.96 14.57 10.07
N VAL A 75 15.91 14.15 10.77
CA VAL A 75 15.11 15.05 11.62
C VAL A 75 15.22 14.64 13.08
N PRO A 76 15.63 15.56 13.98
CA PRO A 76 15.77 15.27 15.40
C PRO A 76 14.53 14.57 15.98
N ASN A 77 14.75 13.48 16.70
CA ASN A 77 13.71 12.65 17.33
C ASN A 77 12.72 11.94 16.38
N ARG A 78 12.89 12.05 15.06
CA ARG A 78 12.04 11.37 14.06
C ARG A 78 12.82 10.40 13.16
N GLY A 79 14.12 10.60 13.01
CA GLY A 79 14.97 9.83 12.11
C GLY A 79 14.98 10.41 10.69
N VAL A 80 15.45 9.62 9.72
CA VAL A 80 15.43 9.98 8.30
C VAL A 80 14.00 10.08 7.77
N LEU A 81 13.67 11.24 7.23
CA LEU A 81 12.44 11.52 6.50
C LEU A 81 12.73 11.61 4.99
N ALA A 82 12.05 10.77 4.22
CA ALA A 82 11.94 10.94 2.77
C ALA A 82 10.79 11.90 2.46
N THR A 83 11.02 12.85 1.57
CA THR A 83 10.06 13.88 1.21
C THR A 83 9.87 13.89 -0.29
N VAL A 84 8.66 13.55 -0.72
CA VAL A 84 8.18 13.68 -2.09
C VAL A 84 7.42 15.00 -2.17
N ALA A 85 7.79 15.90 -3.08
CA ALA A 85 7.11 17.18 -3.24
C ALA A 85 6.86 17.49 -4.72
N SER A 86 5.74 18.14 -5.00
CA SER A 86 5.48 18.72 -6.33
C SER A 86 6.32 19.98 -6.53
N GLU A 87 6.62 20.31 -7.79
CA GLU A 87 7.43 21.49 -8.14
C GLU A 87 6.77 22.80 -7.68
N ASP A 88 5.45 22.88 -7.76
CA ASP A 88 4.64 24.02 -7.33
C ASP A 88 4.39 24.07 -5.82
N LYS A 89 4.89 23.08 -5.06
CA LYS A 89 4.71 22.92 -3.61
C LYS A 89 3.26 22.81 -3.15
N SER A 90 2.32 22.50 -4.05
CA SER A 90 0.93 22.24 -3.69
C SER A 90 0.73 20.87 -3.02
N PHE A 91 1.71 19.97 -3.17
CA PHE A 91 1.73 18.66 -2.55
C PHE A 91 3.09 18.35 -1.92
N GLU A 92 3.05 17.81 -0.71
CA GLU A 92 4.22 17.26 -0.03
C GLU A 92 3.80 16.02 0.76
N CYS A 93 4.58 14.95 0.65
CA CYS A 93 4.40 13.71 1.36
C CYS A 93 5.68 13.34 2.08
N HIS A 94 5.58 13.16 3.40
CA HIS A 94 6.70 12.83 4.25
C HIS A 94 6.59 11.38 4.75
N ILE A 95 7.62 10.59 4.48
CA ILE A 95 7.70 9.19 4.84
C ILE A 95 8.83 9.04 5.86
N THR A 96 8.49 8.69 7.10
CA THR A 96 9.50 8.34 8.11
C THR A 96 10.04 6.95 7.81
N LEU A 97 11.27 6.85 7.32
CA LEU A 97 11.80 5.58 6.81
C LEU A 97 11.78 4.49 7.88
N SER A 98 12.15 4.84 9.11
CA SER A 98 12.18 3.91 10.25
C SER A 98 10.80 3.40 10.68
N LYS A 99 9.69 3.93 10.15
CA LYS A 99 8.33 3.48 10.46
C LYS A 99 7.80 2.47 9.44
N VAL A 100 8.35 2.43 8.23
CA VAL A 100 7.98 1.45 7.22
C VAL A 100 8.77 0.17 7.49
N ARG A 101 8.06 -0.94 7.67
CA ARG A 101 8.60 -2.28 7.92
C ARG A 101 8.56 -3.15 6.68
N GLU A 102 7.60 -2.92 5.80
CA GLU A 102 7.39 -3.74 4.62
C GLU A 102 6.78 -2.89 3.50
N VAL A 103 7.19 -3.15 2.26
CA VAL A 103 6.53 -2.63 1.06
C VAL A 103 6.02 -3.80 0.23
N LYS A 104 4.73 -3.76 -0.14
CA LYS A 104 4.09 -4.78 -1.00
C LYS A 104 3.68 -4.22 -2.34
N PHE A 105 3.99 -4.93 -3.41
CA PHE A 105 3.47 -4.69 -4.75
C PHE A 105 2.25 -5.60 -4.96
N VAL A 106 1.06 -4.99 -5.07
CA VAL A 106 -0.22 -5.71 -5.11
C VAL A 106 -0.95 -5.35 -6.40
N LYS A 107 -1.16 -6.37 -7.24
CA LYS A 107 -2.12 -6.33 -8.34
C LYS A 107 -3.43 -6.99 -7.87
N SER A 108 -4.53 -6.25 -7.89
CA SER A 108 -5.84 -6.74 -7.43
C SER A 108 -6.98 -6.24 -8.29
N LYS A 109 -8.11 -6.96 -8.34
CA LYS A 109 -9.32 -6.44 -8.98
C LYS A 109 -9.95 -5.31 -8.18
N ALA A 110 -10.49 -4.31 -8.86
CA ALA A 110 -11.28 -3.26 -8.24
C ALA A 110 -12.49 -3.84 -7.51
N LYS A 111 -12.92 -3.21 -6.41
CA LYS A 111 -14.12 -3.62 -5.67
C LYS A 111 -15.41 -3.36 -6.45
N SER A 112 -15.35 -2.39 -7.38
CA SER A 112 -16.45 -2.03 -8.27
C SER A 112 -15.85 -1.83 -9.66
N GLY A 113 -16.30 -2.67 -10.61
CA GLY A 113 -15.78 -2.75 -11.97
C GLY A 113 -14.81 -3.92 -12.19
N GLU A 114 -14.67 -4.33 -13.45
CA GLU A 114 -13.85 -5.47 -13.89
C GLU A 114 -12.47 -5.02 -14.39
N TYR A 115 -11.74 -4.27 -13.56
CA TYR A 115 -10.40 -3.79 -13.90
C TYR A 115 -9.37 -4.06 -12.80
N ASP A 116 -8.10 -4.07 -13.21
CA ASP A 116 -6.96 -4.25 -12.33
C ASP A 116 -6.59 -2.94 -11.62
N ILE A 117 -6.12 -3.03 -10.38
CA ILE A 117 -5.51 -1.97 -9.60
C ILE A 117 -4.08 -2.40 -9.30
N TYR A 118 -3.14 -1.50 -9.56
CA TYR A 118 -1.72 -1.66 -9.28
C TYR A 118 -1.35 -0.78 -8.10
N ALA A 119 -1.06 -1.39 -6.94
CA ALA A 119 -0.84 -0.68 -5.70
C ALA A 119 0.50 -1.06 -5.05
N THR A 120 1.30 -0.06 -4.68
CA THR A 120 2.46 -0.20 -3.81
C THR A 120 2.06 0.22 -2.40
N ARG A 121 2.07 -0.71 -1.45
CA ARG A 121 1.61 -0.48 -0.07
C ARG A 121 2.78 -0.41 0.88
N PHE A 122 2.88 0.68 1.64
CA PHE A 122 3.88 0.89 2.68
C PHE A 122 3.25 0.53 4.01
N LEU A 123 3.78 -0.50 4.65
CA LEU A 123 3.26 -1.09 5.88
C LEU A 123 4.19 -0.76 7.04
N GLY A 124 3.60 -0.43 8.19
CA GLY A 124 4.31 -0.20 9.44
C GLY A 124 4.30 -1.41 10.36
N ALA A 125 4.38 -1.14 11.66
CA ALA A 125 4.18 -2.15 12.69
C ALA A 125 2.83 -2.86 12.53
N ASP A 126 2.79 -4.14 12.91
CA ASP A 126 1.59 -4.98 12.88
C ASP A 126 0.90 -5.05 11.50
N SER A 127 1.67 -4.84 10.42
CA SER A 127 1.16 -4.77 9.04
C SER A 127 0.10 -3.67 8.82
N LYS A 128 0.08 -2.62 9.66
CA LYS A 128 -0.78 -1.44 9.44
C LYS A 128 -0.36 -0.73 8.17
N VAL A 129 -1.29 -0.49 7.24
CA VAL A 129 -1.01 0.31 6.03
C VAL A 129 -0.82 1.77 6.45
N LEU A 130 0.38 2.31 6.23
CA LEU A 130 0.70 3.72 6.48
C LEU A 130 0.31 4.58 5.26
N MET A 131 0.64 4.07 4.08
CA MET A 131 0.40 4.74 2.80
C MET A 131 0.22 3.71 1.69
N SER A 132 -0.57 4.05 0.68
CA SER A 132 -0.63 3.34 -0.59
C SER A 132 -0.36 4.29 -1.75
N CYS A 133 0.39 3.83 -2.73
CA CYS A 133 0.63 4.50 -4.00
C CYS A 133 0.00 3.66 -5.10
N LEU A 134 -1.03 4.18 -5.76
CA LEU A 134 -1.74 3.49 -6.85
C LEU A 134 -1.37 4.13 -8.17
N LEU A 135 -1.15 3.32 -9.22
CA LEU A 135 -1.05 3.90 -10.57
C LEU A 135 -2.30 4.72 -10.88
N HIS A 136 -2.10 5.92 -11.44
CA HIS A 136 -3.20 6.79 -11.82
C HIS A 136 -3.74 6.41 -13.20
N GLY A 137 -5.07 6.37 -13.33
CA GLY A 137 -5.76 6.02 -14.56
C GLY A 137 -7.26 6.13 -14.37
N GLN A 138 -8.03 5.77 -15.41
CA GLN A 138 -9.49 5.81 -15.40
C GLN A 138 -10.06 4.40 -15.54
N GLN A 139 -10.57 3.85 -14.44
CA GLN A 139 -11.28 2.55 -14.41
C GLN A 139 -10.59 1.42 -15.22
N GLY A 140 -9.29 1.22 -14.99
CA GLY A 140 -8.50 0.18 -15.69
C GLY A 140 -7.75 0.65 -16.92
N GLN A 141 -8.04 1.85 -17.42
CA GLN A 141 -7.26 2.49 -18.46
C GLN A 141 -6.07 3.21 -17.81
N TYR A 142 -4.91 2.58 -17.93
CA TYR A 142 -3.63 3.10 -17.48
C TYR A 142 -2.74 3.38 -18.69
N ASP A 143 -1.77 4.28 -18.51
CA ASP A 143 -0.65 4.36 -19.44
C ASP A 143 0.11 3.01 -19.45
N PRO A 144 0.24 2.33 -20.61
CA PRO A 144 0.96 1.07 -20.71
C PRO A 144 2.39 1.15 -20.17
N ALA A 145 3.08 2.28 -20.38
CA ALA A 145 4.45 2.47 -19.89
C ALA A 145 4.48 2.53 -18.35
N ALA A 146 3.47 3.12 -17.71
CA ALA A 146 3.36 3.14 -16.25
C ALA A 146 3.09 1.75 -15.67
N VAL A 147 2.27 0.94 -16.35
CA VAL A 147 2.00 -0.45 -15.94
C VAL A 147 3.26 -1.31 -16.07
N GLU A 148 4.00 -1.16 -17.17
CA GLU A 148 5.28 -1.85 -17.39
C GLU A 148 6.30 -1.43 -16.33
N ALA A 149 6.48 -0.12 -16.10
CA ALA A 149 7.36 0.43 -15.07
C ALA A 149 7.05 -0.14 -13.67
N TRP A 150 5.77 -0.16 -13.29
CA TRP A 150 5.35 -0.73 -12.01
C TRP A 150 5.63 -2.23 -11.93
N THR A 151 5.37 -2.97 -13.01
CA THR A 151 5.62 -4.41 -13.08
C THR A 151 7.11 -4.72 -12.98
N ASN A 152 7.96 -3.89 -13.58
CA ASN A 152 9.42 -4.00 -13.48
C ASN A 152 9.91 -3.75 -12.05
N LEU A 153 9.38 -2.75 -11.35
CA LEU A 153 9.67 -2.54 -9.92
C LEU A 153 9.23 -3.74 -9.06
N ALA A 154 7.99 -4.22 -9.27
CA ALA A 154 7.46 -5.38 -8.56
C ALA A 154 8.29 -6.65 -8.83
N THR A 155 8.83 -6.80 -10.05
CA THR A 155 9.73 -7.91 -10.40
C THR A 155 11.11 -7.76 -9.74
N LYS A 156 11.67 -6.54 -9.75
CA LYS A 156 12.98 -6.22 -9.16
C LYS A 156 13.00 -6.49 -7.64
N TYR A 157 11.97 -6.05 -6.94
CA TYR A 157 11.87 -6.16 -5.48
C TYR A 157 11.11 -7.40 -5.00
N GLY A 158 10.39 -8.07 -5.89
CA GLY A 158 9.42 -9.11 -5.56
C GLY A 158 8.10 -8.55 -5.03
N GLU A 159 7.15 -9.45 -4.74
CA GLU A 159 5.81 -9.06 -4.26
C GLU A 159 5.83 -8.35 -2.90
N SER A 160 6.86 -8.62 -2.09
CA SER A 160 7.06 -7.98 -0.79
C SER A 160 8.54 -7.84 -0.43
N VAL A 161 8.91 -6.68 0.10
CA VAL A 161 10.24 -6.41 0.65
C VAL A 161 10.11 -5.91 2.10
N THR A 162 10.95 -6.43 2.99
CA THR A 162 10.98 -6.08 4.43
C THR A 162 12.27 -5.32 4.75
N PHE A 163 12.19 -4.35 5.67
CA PHE A 163 13.29 -3.48 6.09
C PHE A 163 13.53 -3.52 7.60
#